data_AF-A0A376UAV7-F1
#
_entry.id   AF-A0A376UAV7-F1
#
_cell.length_a   1.000
_cell.length_b   1.000
_cell.length_c   1.000
_cell.angle_alpha   90.00
_cell.angle_beta   90.00
_cell.angle_gamma   90.00
#
_symmetry.space_group_name_H-M   'P 1'
#
loop_
_entity.id
_entity.type
_entity.pdbx_description
1 polymer ?
#
loop_
_entity_poly.entity_id
_entity_poly.type
_entity_poly.pdbx_seq_one_letter_code
_entity_poly.pdbx_strand_id
1 'polypeptide(L)'
;MIFYDLKGDLESVLDLTGKLNEVEFRAEANPALHPGQSAAIYLKGKRIGFVGVVHPELERKLDLNGRTLVFELEWNKLADRVVPQAREISRFPANRRDIAVVVAENVPAAADILSRM
;
A
#
# COMPACT_ATOMS: atom_id res chain seq x y z
N MET A 1 1.72 7.91 15.23
CA MET A 1 1.85 7.18 13.96
C MET A 1 0.47 7.03 13.35
N ILE A 2 0.30 7.45 12.10
CA ILE A 2 -0.93 7.33 11.32
C ILE A 2 -0.77 6.24 10.26
N PHE A 3 -1.87 5.85 9.60
CA PHE A 3 -1.88 4.77 8.59
C PHE A 3 -0.78 4.93 7.53
N TYR A 4 -0.53 6.16 7.07
CA TYR A 4 0.46 6.43 6.03
C TYR A 4 1.91 6.26 6.48
N ASP A 5 2.20 6.40 7.78
CA ASP A 5 3.53 6.13 8.31
C ASP A 5 3.86 4.64 8.13
N LEU A 6 2.94 3.77 8.58
CA LEU A 6 3.11 2.32 8.44
C LEU A 6 3.06 1.87 6.97
N LYS A 7 2.26 2.54 6.14
CA LYS A 7 2.23 2.29 4.70
C LYS A 7 3.60 2.57 4.06
N GLY A 8 4.26 3.67 4.43
CA GLY A 8 5.59 4.02 3.91
C GLY A 8 6.66 2.99 4.31
N ASP A 9 6.62 2.51 5.56
CA ASP A 9 7.51 1.42 6.01
C ASP A 9 7.28 0.14 5.20
N LEU A 10 6.01 -0.20 4.96
CA LEU A 10 5.62 -1.38 4.21
C LEU A 10 5.99 -1.27 2.72
N GLU A 11 5.80 -0.10 2.10
CA GLU A 11 6.27 0.18 0.73
C GLU A 11 7.78 0.03 0.64
N SER A 12 8.54 0.48 1.63
CA SER A 12 9.99 0.31 1.69
C SER A 12 10.41 -1.16 1.77
N VAL A 13 9.67 -1.99 2.53
CA VAL A 13 9.89 -3.44 2.57
C VAL A 13 9.56 -4.09 1.22
N LEU A 14 8.44 -3.71 0.60
CA LEU A 14 7.99 -4.27 -0.67
C LEU A 14 8.88 -3.84 -1.86
N ASP A 15 9.52 -2.68 -1.79
CA ASP A 15 10.45 -2.20 -2.81
C ASP A 15 11.69 -3.10 -2.95
N LEU A 16 12.10 -3.77 -1.87
CA LEU A 16 13.19 -4.75 -1.90
C LEU A 16 12.93 -5.93 -2.85
N THR A 17 11.66 -6.19 -3.18
CA THR A 17 11.26 -7.22 -4.16
C THR A 17 11.44 -6.75 -5.61
N GLY A 18 11.59 -5.45 -5.85
CA GLY A 18 11.60 -4.84 -7.19
C GLY A 18 10.25 -4.90 -7.90
N LYS A 19 9.16 -5.13 -7.16
CA LYS A 19 7.78 -5.29 -7.70
C LYS A 19 6.82 -4.25 -7.12
N LEU A 20 7.31 -3.17 -6.52
CA LEU A 20 6.46 -2.16 -5.86
C LEU A 20 5.38 -1.59 -6.79
N ASN A 21 5.70 -1.41 -8.08
CA ASN A 21 4.76 -0.94 -9.10
C ASN A 21 3.54 -1.86 -9.33
N GLU A 22 3.61 -3.10 -8.86
CA GLU A 22 2.55 -4.10 -8.99
C GLU A 22 1.78 -4.32 -7.68
N VAL A 23 2.10 -3.52 -6.66
CA VAL A 23 1.45 -3.54 -5.35
C VAL A 23 0.24 -2.63 -5.36
N GLU A 24 -0.87 -3.13 -4.86
CA GLU A 24 -2.10 -2.36 -4.68
C GLU A 24 -2.58 -2.46 -3.24
N PHE A 25 -3.00 -1.32 -2.68
CA PHE A 25 -3.66 -1.24 -1.39
C PHE A 25 -5.15 -1.00 -1.65
N ARG A 26 -5.97 -2.02 -1.38
CA ARG A 26 -7.42 -1.96 -1.62
C ARG A 26 -8.16 -1.88 -0.28
N ALA A 27 -9.09 -0.95 -0.15
CA ALA A 27 -9.96 -0.89 1.03
C ALA A 27 -10.78 -2.19 1.13
N GLU A 28 -10.51 -2.98 2.16
CA GLU A 28 -11.13 -4.28 2.39
C GLU A 28 -11.38 -4.43 3.90
N ALA A 29 -12.57 -4.91 4.26
CA ALA A 29 -12.95 -5.07 5.66
C ALA A 29 -12.24 -6.27 6.27
N ASN A 30 -11.74 -6.11 7.48
CA ASN A 30 -11.21 -7.18 8.30
C ASN A 30 -11.80 -7.04 9.72
N PRO A 31 -12.40 -8.08 10.32
CA PRO A 31 -13.03 -8.00 11.64
C PRO A 31 -12.11 -7.50 12.76
N ALA A 32 -10.79 -7.72 12.63
CA ALA A 32 -9.81 -7.27 13.61
C ALA A 32 -9.41 -5.79 13.44
N LEU A 33 -9.75 -5.15 12.31
CA LEU A 33 -9.28 -3.83 11.93
C LEU A 33 -10.43 -2.82 11.79
N HIS A 34 -10.09 -1.54 11.87
CA HIS A 34 -11.02 -0.45 11.65
C HIS A 34 -11.42 -0.36 10.16
N PRO A 35 -12.72 -0.40 9.82
CA PRO A 35 -13.19 -0.54 8.42
C PRO A 35 -12.83 0.63 7.51
N GLY A 36 -12.70 1.85 8.06
CA GLY A 36 -12.26 3.03 7.31
C GLY A 36 -10.76 3.28 7.32
N GLN A 37 -9.97 2.45 8.00
CA GLN A 37 -8.52 2.62 8.17
C GLN A 37 -7.79 1.28 8.05
N SER A 38 -8.24 0.46 7.08
CA SER A 38 -7.65 -0.83 6.73
C SER A 38 -7.56 -0.99 5.22
N ALA A 39 -6.54 -1.73 4.78
CA ALA A 39 -6.39 -2.13 3.39
C ALA A 39 -5.86 -3.56 3.31
N ALA A 40 -6.40 -4.33 2.37
CA ALA A 40 -5.77 -5.54 1.90
C ALA A 40 -4.66 -5.18 0.90
N ILE A 41 -3.54 -5.88 1.02
CA ILE A 41 -2.36 -5.68 0.19
C ILE A 41 -2.38 -6.73 -0.91
N TYR A 42 -2.32 -6.29 -2.17
CA TYR A 42 -2.32 -7.15 -3.34
C TYR A 42 -1.00 -7.01 -4.09
N LEU A 43 -0.49 -8.11 -4.61
CA LEU A 43 0.62 -8.16 -5.54
C LEU A 43 0.19 -8.98 -6.75
N LYS A 44 0.23 -8.40 -7.96
CA LYS A 44 -0.24 -9.09 -9.18
C LYS A 44 -1.66 -9.63 -9.06
N GLY A 45 -2.54 -8.87 -8.41
CA GLY A 45 -3.94 -9.25 -8.17
C GLY A 45 -4.14 -10.37 -7.13
N LYS A 46 -3.09 -10.88 -6.49
CA LYS A 46 -3.19 -11.85 -5.39
C LYS A 46 -3.03 -11.14 -4.05
N ARG A 47 -3.94 -11.41 -3.11
CA ARG A 47 -3.83 -10.88 -1.73
C ARG A 47 -2.60 -11.48 -1.05
N ILE A 48 -1.72 -10.61 -0.56
CA ILE A 48 -0.47 -10.96 0.14
C ILE A 48 -0.48 -10.57 1.61
N GLY A 49 -1.50 -9.82 2.08
CA GLY A 49 -1.54 -9.38 3.47
C GLY A 49 -2.62 -8.34 3.75
N PHE A 50 -2.54 -7.76 4.94
CA PHE A 50 -3.39 -6.66 5.41
C PHE A 50 -2.55 -5.62 6.16
N VAL A 51 -3.00 -4.38 6.15
CA VAL A 51 -2.49 -3.29 6.99
C VAL A 51 -3.66 -2.47 7.51
N GLY A 52 -3.61 -2.02 8.75
CA GLY A 52 -4.64 -1.15 9.29
C GLY A 52 -4.51 -0.86 10.77
N VAL A 53 -5.44 -0.05 11.23
CA VAL A 53 -5.62 0.25 12.66
C VAL A 53 -6.46 -0.86 13.27
N VAL A 54 -6.08 -1.32 14.47
CA VAL A 54 -6.84 -2.32 15.22
C VAL A 54 -8.24 -1.76 15.53
N HIS A 55 -9.25 -2.63 15.49
CA HIS A 55 -10.63 -2.21 15.81
C HIS A 55 -10.72 -1.70 17.26
N PRO A 56 -11.38 -0.56 17.56
CA PRO A 56 -11.41 0.02 18.91
C PRO A 56 -11.98 -0.91 19.99
N GLU A 57 -12.92 -1.79 19.63
CA GLU A 57 -13.41 -2.83 20.54
C GLU A 57 -12.35 -3.88 20.88
N LEU A 58 -11.50 -4.22 19.91
CA LEU A 58 -10.43 -5.19 20.10
C LEU A 58 -9.28 -4.58 20.90
N GLU A 59 -8.95 -3.31 20.65
CA GLU A 59 -7.99 -2.55 21.48
C GLU A 59 -8.40 -2.56 22.96
N ARG A 60 -9.68 -2.31 23.24
CA ARG A 60 -10.21 -2.33 24.61
C ARG A 60 -10.20 -3.72 25.24
N LYS A 61 -10.53 -4.76 24.47
CA LYS A 61 -10.52 -6.16 24.96
C LYS A 61 -9.12 -6.65 25.29
N LEU A 62 -8.11 -6.15 24.60
CA LEU A 62 -6.70 -6.53 24.75
C LEU A 62 -5.91 -5.58 25.66
N ASP A 63 -6.57 -4.58 26.26
CA ASP A 63 -5.95 -3.55 27.10
C ASP A 63 -4.78 -2.82 26.41
N LEU A 64 -4.97 -2.51 25.12
CA LEU A 64 -3.97 -1.80 24.32
C LEU A 64 -4.07 -0.29 24.56
N ASN A 65 -2.91 0.33 24.78
CA ASN A 65 -2.81 1.75 25.02
C ASN A 65 -2.92 2.56 23.73
N GLY A 66 -4.13 3.03 23.42
CA GLY A 66 -4.39 3.92 22.30
C GLY A 66 -4.37 3.24 20.94
N ARG A 67 -4.28 4.07 19.90
CA ARG A 67 -4.38 3.64 18.49
C ARG A 67 -3.21 2.74 18.10
N THR A 68 -3.49 1.47 17.89
CA THR A 68 -2.52 0.45 17.50
C THR A 68 -2.62 0.19 16.00
N LEU A 69 -1.49 0.19 15.30
CA LEU A 69 -1.40 -0.16 13.89
C LEU A 69 -0.73 -1.51 13.73
N VAL A 70 -1.26 -2.32 12.83
CA VAL A 70 -0.74 -3.65 12.52
C VAL A 70 -0.66 -3.87 11.02
N PHE A 71 0.25 -4.72 10.61
CA PHE A 71 0.26 -5.30 9.28
C PHE A 71 0.63 -6.78 9.38
N GLU A 72 0.18 -7.54 8.38
CA GLU A 72 0.53 -8.94 8.21
C GLU A 72 0.85 -9.18 6.73
N LEU A 73 1.89 -9.98 6.47
CA LEU A 73 2.35 -10.34 5.15
C LEU A 73 2.64 -11.84 5.06
N GLU A 74 2.21 -12.47 3.97
CA GLU A 74 2.53 -13.86 3.68
C GLU A 74 3.90 -13.97 3.01
N TRP A 75 4.93 -14.34 3.79
CA TRP A 75 6.34 -14.36 3.34
C TRP A 75 6.57 -15.04 1.99
N ASN A 76 5.98 -16.22 1.79
CA ASN A 76 6.19 -17.02 0.57
C ASN A 76 5.72 -16.31 -0.71
N LYS A 77 4.80 -15.34 -0.61
CA LYS A 77 4.32 -14.58 -1.77
C LYS A 77 5.24 -13.42 -2.16
N LEU A 78 6.24 -13.10 -1.34
CA LEU A 78 7.13 -11.94 -1.47
C LEU A 78 8.61 -12.29 -1.35
N ALA A 79 8.95 -13.56 -1.12
CA ALA A 79 10.32 -14.05 -1.07
C ALA A 79 11.10 -13.86 -2.39
N ASP A 80 10.40 -13.81 -3.53
CA ASP A 80 11.03 -13.62 -4.84
C ASP A 80 11.26 -12.14 -5.16
N ARG A 81 12.42 -11.82 -5.72
CA ARG A 81 12.77 -10.47 -6.21
C ARG A 81 13.05 -10.43 -7.71
N VAL A 82 12.84 -9.28 -8.32
CA VAL A 82 13.21 -9.01 -9.71
C VAL A 82 14.72 -8.75 -9.79
N VAL A 83 15.40 -9.42 -10.72
CA VAL A 83 16.79 -9.14 -11.05
C VAL A 83 16.83 -7.92 -11.99
N PRO A 84 17.54 -6.84 -11.65
CA PRO A 84 17.59 -5.64 -12.48
C PRO A 84 18.09 -5.95 -13.90
N GLN A 85 17.39 -5.41 -14.89
CA GLN A 85 17.85 -5.41 -16.28
C GLN A 85 18.28 -4.01 -16.66
N ALA A 86 19.47 -3.89 -17.26
CA ALA A 86 19.97 -2.62 -17.74
C ALA A 86 19.02 -2.05 -18.80
N ARG A 87 18.70 -0.77 -18.67
CA ARG A 87 17.91 0.01 -19.64
C ARG A 87 18.72 1.22 -20.06
N GLU A 88 18.60 1.61 -21.32
CA GLU A 88 19.26 2.82 -21.80
C GLU A 88 18.70 4.05 -21.10
N ILE A 89 19.59 4.98 -20.76
CA ILE A 89 19.23 6.27 -20.18
C ILE A 89 19.26 7.30 -21.32
N SER A 90 18.16 8.04 -21.48
CA SER A 90 18.07 9.09 -22.50
C SER A 90 19.14 10.17 -22.28
N ARG A 91 19.77 10.60 -23.38
CA ARG A 91 20.72 11.73 -23.39
C ARG A 91 20.02 13.09 -23.55
N PHE A 92 18.71 13.10 -23.79
CA PHE A 92 17.91 14.31 -23.97
C PHE A 92 17.22 14.72 -22.67
N PRO A 93 17.02 16.03 -22.42
CA PRO A 93 16.36 16.51 -21.21
C PRO A 93 14.90 16.06 -21.14
N ALA A 94 14.43 15.72 -19.94
CA ALA A 94 13.03 15.41 -19.68
C ALA A 94 12.20 16.69 -19.51
N ASN A 95 10.96 16.68 -19.98
CA ASN A 95 10.00 17.76 -19.76
C ASN A 95 8.95 17.31 -18.74
N ARG A 96 8.71 18.14 -17.72
CA ARG A 96 7.68 17.91 -16.70
C ARG A 96 6.51 18.88 -16.92
N ARG A 97 5.29 18.39 -16.77
CA ARG A 97 4.06 19.20 -16.75
C ARG A 97 3.22 18.76 -15.57
N ASP A 98 2.71 19.72 -14.82
CA ASP A 98 1.81 19.46 -13.70
C ASP A 98 0.36 19.66 -14.16
N ILE A 99 -0.56 18.88 -13.60
CA ILE A 99 -2.00 18.94 -13.88
C ILE A 99 -2.78 18.94 -12.56
N ALA A 100 -3.92 19.64 -12.53
CA ALA A 100 -4.88 19.58 -11.44
C ALA A 100 -6.08 18.75 -11.90
N VAL A 101 -6.39 17.66 -11.19
CA VAL A 101 -7.46 16.73 -11.55
C VAL A 101 -8.52 16.76 -10.44
N VAL A 102 -9.76 17.10 -10.80
CA VAL A 102 -10.91 17.14 -9.89
C VAL A 102 -11.77 15.89 -10.10
N VAL A 103 -12.00 15.14 -9.03
CA VAL A 103 -12.77 13.87 -9.02
C VAL A 103 -13.63 13.79 -7.77
N ALA A 104 -14.53 12.80 -7.70
CA ALA A 104 -15.29 12.51 -6.49
C ALA A 104 -14.38 12.00 -5.35
N GLU A 105 -14.73 12.29 -4.09
CA GLU A 105 -13.91 11.96 -2.90
C GLU A 105 -13.64 10.46 -2.71
N ASN A 106 -14.52 9.61 -3.22
CA ASN A 106 -14.42 8.16 -3.09
C ASN A 106 -13.59 7.49 -4.20
N VAL A 107 -13.01 8.26 -5.13
CA VAL A 107 -12.18 7.73 -6.21
C VAL A 107 -10.75 7.48 -5.69
N PRO A 108 -10.25 6.23 -5.69
CA PRO A 108 -8.89 5.92 -5.28
C PRO A 108 -7.84 6.57 -6.19
N ALA A 109 -6.96 7.40 -5.62
CA ALA A 109 -5.95 8.13 -6.39
C ALA A 109 -4.96 7.21 -7.13
N ALA A 110 -4.41 6.20 -6.47
CA ALA A 110 -3.40 5.33 -7.09
C ALA A 110 -4.02 4.37 -8.14
N ALA A 111 -5.07 3.65 -7.76
CA ALA A 111 -5.62 2.57 -8.56
C ALA A 111 -6.41 3.06 -9.79
N ASP A 112 -7.08 4.22 -9.71
CA ASP A 112 -8.00 4.66 -10.77
C ASP A 112 -7.51 5.89 -11.54
N ILE A 113 -6.68 6.75 -10.92
CA ILE A 113 -6.18 7.98 -11.54
C ILE A 113 -4.75 7.77 -12.06
N LEU A 114 -3.81 7.43 -11.18
CA LEU A 114 -2.39 7.31 -11.55
C LEU A 114 -2.10 6.11 -12.47
N SER A 115 -2.85 5.01 -12.34
CA SER A 115 -2.69 3.82 -13.20
C SER A 115 -3.06 4.07 -14.67
N ARG A 116 -3.78 5.17 -14.96
CA ARG A 116 -4.28 5.53 -16.29
C ARG A 116 -3.53 6.71 -16.92
N MET A 117 -2.50 7.23 -16.24
CA MET A 117 -1.65 8.33 -16.71
C MET A 117 -0.40 7.86 -17.42
#